data_AF-N2ISJ6-F1
#
_entry.id   AF-N2ISJ6-F1
#
_cell.length_a   1.000
_cell.length_b   1.000
_cell.length_c   1.000
_cell.angle_alpha   90.00
_cell.angle_beta   90.00
_cell.angle_gamma   90.00
#
_symmetry.space_group_name_H-M   'P 1'
#
loop_
_entity.id
_entity.type
_entity.pdbx_description
1 polymer ?
#
loop_
_entity_poly.entity_id
_entity_poly.type
_entity_poly.pdbx_seq_one_letter_code
_entity_poly.pdbx_strand_id
1 'polypeptide(L)'
;MQTTFQARNHGPQKNKGLDLINQPEAGVLFAKVMAPNTMLNAPITPDKVFQLGGLCLNIVSAQMGLDTITCLSALRATAGRLLALKALPSG
;
A
#
# COMPACT_ATOMS: atom_id res chain seq x y z
N MET A 1 15.15 8.74 -0.39
CA MET A 1 14.91 7.28 -0.38
C MET A 1 13.52 7.02 -0.93
N GLN A 2 13.40 6.37 -2.09
CA GLN A 2 12.11 6.13 -2.73
C GLN A 2 11.36 5.03 -1.96
N THR A 3 10.28 5.39 -1.26
CA THR A 3 9.49 4.40 -0.51
C THR A 3 8.84 3.45 -1.50
N THR A 4 9.29 2.21 -1.47
CA THR A 4 8.83 1.15 -2.38
C THR A 4 8.33 -0.01 -1.54
N PHE A 5 7.07 -0.41 -1.75
CA PHE A 5 6.55 -1.66 -1.22
C PHE A 5 6.62 -2.71 -2.33
N GLN A 6 7.06 -3.92 -1.99
CA GLN A 6 7.16 -5.03 -2.92
C GLN A 6 6.52 -6.28 -2.34
N ALA A 7 5.71 -6.93 -3.16
CA ALA A 7 5.09 -8.21 -2.88
C ALA A 7 5.43 -9.14 -4.04
N ARG A 8 6.16 -10.23 -3.77
CA ARG A 8 6.66 -11.16 -4.79
C ARG A 8 6.20 -12.58 -4.51
N ASN A 9 6.37 -13.47 -5.49
CA ASN A 9 6.12 -14.90 -5.35
C ASN A 9 4.67 -15.24 -4.95
N HIS A 10 3.70 -14.47 -5.45
CA HIS A 10 2.28 -14.68 -5.18
C HIS A 10 1.61 -15.62 -6.19
N GLY A 11 0.46 -16.16 -5.79
CA GLY A 11 -0.36 -17.09 -6.58
C GLY A 11 0.10 -18.55 -6.49
N PRO A 12 -0.70 -19.51 -7.01
CA PRO A 12 -0.41 -20.95 -6.89
C PRO A 12 0.97 -21.35 -7.46
N GLN A 13 1.41 -20.66 -8.51
CA GLN A 13 2.67 -20.91 -9.20
C GLN A 13 3.81 -19.99 -8.73
N LYS A 14 3.59 -19.14 -7.73
CA LYS A 14 4.59 -18.21 -7.17
C LYS A 14 5.29 -17.32 -8.20
N ASN A 15 4.58 -16.94 -9.25
CA ASN A 15 5.13 -16.20 -10.40
C ASN A 15 4.43 -14.85 -10.62
N LYS A 16 3.75 -14.33 -9.59
CA LYS A 16 3.10 -13.02 -9.59
C LYS A 16 3.76 -12.08 -8.60
N GLY A 17 3.67 -10.78 -8.88
CA GLY A 17 4.15 -9.74 -7.98
C GLY A 17 3.47 -8.39 -8.17
N LEU A 18 3.70 -7.51 -7.20
CA LEU A 18 3.23 -6.14 -7.16
C LEU A 18 4.35 -5.27 -6.58
N ASP A 19 4.72 -4.21 -7.28
CA ASP A 19 5.50 -3.12 -6.71
C ASP A 19 4.60 -1.88 -6.61
N LEU A 20 4.67 -1.19 -5.47
CA LEU A 20 4.08 0.13 -5.27
C LEU A 20 5.21 1.12 -5.01
N ILE A 21 5.34 2.10 -5.90
CA ILE A 21 6.44 3.06 -5.90
C ILE A 21 5.86 4.44 -5.67
N ASN A 22 6.20 5.06 -4.53
CA ASN A 22 5.77 6.43 -4.27
C ASN A 22 6.56 7.41 -5.15
N GLN A 23 5.87 8.19 -5.98
CA GLN A 23 6.44 9.20 -6.88
C GLN A 23 5.89 10.59 -6.50
N PRO A 24 6.37 11.17 -5.39
CA PRO A 24 5.85 12.44 -4.87
C PRO A 24 5.99 13.60 -5.86
N GLU A 25 7.05 13.61 -6.66
CA GLU A 25 7.29 14.58 -7.74
C GLU A 25 6.20 14.58 -8.81
N ALA A 26 5.57 13.43 -9.05
CA ALA A 26 4.47 13.27 -10.00
C ALA A 26 3.11 13.28 -9.30
N GLY A 27 3.07 13.38 -7.97
CA GLY A 27 1.83 13.37 -7.17
C GLY A 27 1.05 12.05 -7.23
N VAL A 28 1.72 10.92 -7.53
CA VAL A 28 1.06 9.62 -7.72
C VAL A 28 1.78 8.49 -6.98
N LEU A 29 1.03 7.43 -6.68
CA LEU A 29 1.57 6.12 -6.34
C LEU A 29 1.59 5.26 -7.60
N PHE A 30 2.76 4.87 -8.09
CA PHE A 30 2.86 4.04 -9.28
C PHE A 30 2.79 2.55 -8.91
N ALA A 31 1.82 1.84 -9.48
CA ALA A 31 1.65 0.40 -9.29
C ALA A 31 2.14 -0.38 -10.50
N LYS A 32 2.99 -1.37 -10.24
CA LYS A 32 3.52 -2.31 -11.23
C LYS A 32 3.10 -3.72 -10.84
N VAL A 33 2.14 -4.27 -11.57
CA VAL A 33 1.65 -5.65 -11.39
C VAL A 33 2.35 -6.55 -12.40
N MET A 34 2.89 -7.67 -11.93
CA MET A 34 3.64 -8.62 -12.73
C MET A 34 2.99 -10.00 -12.66
N ALA A 35 2.85 -10.63 -13.82
CA ALA A 35 2.42 -12.00 -14.03
C ALA A 35 3.25 -12.62 -15.18
N PRO A 36 3.24 -13.95 -15.37
CA PRO A 36 4.18 -14.67 -16.26
C PRO A 36 4.31 -14.12 -17.68
N ASN A 37 3.27 -13.50 -18.23
CA ASN A 37 3.25 -12.94 -19.58
C ASN A 37 2.64 -11.53 -19.62
N THR A 38 2.53 -10.86 -18.47
CA THR A 38 1.82 -9.58 -18.39
C THR A 38 2.45 -8.68 -17.34
N MET A 39 2.68 -7.44 -17.72
CA MET A 39 3.06 -6.37 -16.82
C MET A 39 2.06 -5.23 -16.99
N LEU A 40 1.34 -4.92 -15.91
CA LEU A 40 0.42 -3.79 -15.89
C LEU A 40 1.02 -2.68 -15.04
N ASN A 41 1.12 -1.51 -15.64
CA ASN A 41 1.67 -0.31 -15.03
C ASN A 41 0.56 0.73 -14.93
N ALA A 42 0.26 1.20 -13.74
CA ALA A 42 -0.83 2.15 -13.51
C ALA A 42 -0.40 3.24 -12.52
N PRO A 43 -0.47 4.53 -12.90
CA PRO A 43 -0.43 5.61 -11.92
C PRO A 43 -1.72 5.59 -11.11
N ILE A 44 -1.60 5.63 -9.79
CA ILE A 44 -2.72 5.72 -8.86
C ILE A 44 -2.70 7.11 -8.25
N THR A 45 -3.75 7.89 -8.51
CA THR A 45 -3.92 9.23 -7.96
C THR A 45 -4.26 9.18 -6.46
N PRO A 46 -4.02 10.28 -5.71
CA PRO A 46 -4.24 10.30 -4.26
C PRO A 46 -5.67 9.93 -3.84
N ASP A 47 -6.69 10.34 -4.59
CA ASP A 47 -8.09 9.98 -4.34
C ASP A 47 -8.33 8.46 -4.47
N LYS A 48 -7.69 7.81 -5.45
CA LYS A 48 -7.77 6.37 -5.64
C LYS A 48 -7.00 5.60 -4.58
N VAL A 49 -5.86 6.11 -4.13
CA VAL A 49 -5.13 5.53 -2.99
C VAL A 49 -5.99 5.59 -1.72
N PHE A 50 -6.68 6.71 -1.49
CA PHE A 50 -7.59 6.85 -0.35
C PHE A 50 -8.76 5.84 -0.42
N GLN A 51 -9.39 5.71 -1.58
CA GLN A 51 -10.45 4.70 -1.82
C GLN A 51 -9.93 3.27 -1.59
N LEU A 52 -8.74 2.95 -2.10
CA LEU A 52 -8.09 1.66 -1.89
C LEU A 52 -7.83 1.39 -0.40
N GLY A 53 -7.38 2.40 0.35
CA GLY A 53 -7.22 2.33 1.80
C GLY A 53 -8.52 1.97 2.52
N GLY A 54 -9.64 2.59 2.13
CA GLY A 54 -10.97 2.26 2.67
C GLY A 54 -11.38 0.81 2.38
N LEU A 55 -11.16 0.32 1.15
CA LEU A 55 -11.44 -1.07 0.79
C LEU A 55 -10.58 -2.06 1.58
N CYS A 56 -9.29 -1.77 1.75
CA CYS A 56 -8.39 -2.59 2.56
C CYS A 56 -8.87 -2.68 4.01
N LEU A 57 -9.37 -1.60 4.59
CA LEU A 57 -9.91 -1.60 5.96
C LEU A 57 -11.10 -2.55 6.11
N ASN A 58 -12.00 -2.60 5.12
CA ASN A 58 -13.13 -3.53 5.13
C ASN A 58 -12.66 -4.99 5.05
N ILE A 59 -11.65 -5.27 4.23
CA ILE A 59 -11.06 -6.62 4.12
C ILE A 59 -10.40 -7.02 5.44
N VAL A 60 -9.61 -6.13 6.04
CA VAL A 60 -8.94 -6.38 7.32
C VAL A 60 -9.96 -6.60 8.43
N SER A 61 -11.01 -5.77 8.47
CA SER A 61 -12.15 -5.90 9.39
C SER A 61 -12.78 -7.28 9.28
N ALA A 62 -13.11 -7.72 8.06
CA ALA A 62 -13.69 -9.04 7.81
C ALA A 62 -12.76 -10.20 8.16
N GLN A 63 -11.44 -10.08 7.90
CA GLN A 63 -10.46 -11.13 8.21
C GLN A 63 -10.18 -11.27 9.70
N MET A 64 -10.22 -10.17 10.45
CA MET A 64 -9.88 -10.14 11.87
C MET A 64 -11.12 -10.23 12.78
N GLY A 65 -12.32 -10.14 12.23
CA GLY A 65 -13.56 -10.06 13.01
C GLY A 65 -13.68 -8.78 13.85
N LEU A 66 -13.01 -7.70 13.43
CA LEU A 66 -13.01 -6.39 14.10
C LEU A 66 -13.88 -5.42 13.31
N ASP A 67 -14.47 -4.42 13.96
CA ASP A 67 -15.20 -3.37 13.25
C ASP A 67 -14.24 -2.44 12.48
N THR A 68 -14.77 -1.78 11.44
CA THR A 68 -13.99 -0.89 10.56
C THR A 68 -13.36 0.30 11.31
N ILE A 69 -13.98 0.80 12.38
CA ILE A 69 -13.47 1.95 13.16
C ILE A 69 -12.22 1.53 13.94
N THR A 70 -12.23 0.32 14.51
CA THR A 70 -11.07 -0.28 15.17
C THR A 70 -9.90 -0.47 14.19
N CYS A 71 -10.17 -0.99 12.98
CA CYS A 71 -9.15 -1.12 11.94
C CYS A 71 -8.60 0.24 11.47
N LEU A 72 -9.47 1.25 11.31
CA LEU A 72 -9.07 2.61 10.94
C LEU A 72 -8.18 3.25 12.00
N SER A 73 -8.50 3.04 13.29
CA SER A 73 -7.72 3.55 14.42
C SER A 73 -6.32 2.94 14.46
N ALA A 74 -6.20 1.64 14.20
CA ALA A 74 -4.91 0.95 14.08
C ALA A 74 -4.08 1.49 12.90
N LEU A 75 -4.71 1.74 11.74
CA LEU A 75 -4.05 2.33 10.58
C LEU A 75 -3.57 3.76 10.87
N ARG A 76 -4.42 4.60 11.49
CA ARG A 76 -4.07 5.97 11.88
C ARG A 76 -2.90 6.02 12.86
N ALA A 77 -2.91 5.16 13.88
CA ALA A 77 -1.79 5.05 14.82
C ALA A 77 -0.50 4.59 14.13
N THR A 78 -0.59 3.67 13.18
CA THR A 78 0.57 3.19 12.39
C THR A 78 1.11 4.28 11.46
N ALA A 79 0.24 5.00 10.75
CA ALA A 79 0.61 6.12 9.90
C ALA A 79 1.25 7.25 10.72
N GLY A 80 0.69 7.57 11.89
CA GLY A 80 1.25 8.55 12.82
C GLY A 80 2.67 8.19 13.27
N ARG A 81 2.90 6.92 13.63
CA ARG A 81 4.25 6.43 13.97
C ARG A 81 5.21 6.53 12.80
N LEU A 82 4.79 6.17 11.58
CA LEU A 82 5.63 6.27 10.39
C LEU A 82 6.02 7.73 10.06
N LEU A 83 5.09 8.66 10.22
CA LEU A 83 5.36 10.09 10.04
C LEU A 83 6.31 10.63 11.12
N ALA A 84 6.12 10.23 12.38
CA ALA A 84 7.01 10.59 13.47
C ALA A 84 8.44 10.04 13.26
N LEU A 85 8.56 8.79 12.79
CA LEU A 85 9.83 8.17 12.42
C LEU A 85 10.52 8.89 11.25
N LYS A 86 9.76 9.40 10.29
CA LYS A 86 10.30 10.19 9.16
C LYS A 86 10.69 11.62 9.56
N ALA A 87 10.10 12.15 10.63
CA ALA A 87 10.41 13.47 11.18
C ALA A 87 11.63 13.47 12.12
N LEU A 88 12.10 12.30 12.55
CA LEU A 88 13.34 12.17 13.32
C LEU A 88 14.55 12.43 12.38
N PRO A 89 15.48 13.33 12.75
CA PRO A 89 16.67 13.57 11.96
C PRO A 89 17.48 12.27 11.87
N SER A 90 17.87 11.89 10.66
CA SER A 90 18.77 10.78 10.41
C SER A 90 20.17 11.20 10.89
N GLY A 91 20.48 10.94 12.16
CA GLY A 91 21.81 11.05 12.72
C GLY A 91 22.74 9.97 12.20
#